data_AF-A0A932NFD6-F1
#
_entry.id   AF-A0A932NFD6-F1
#
_cell.length_a   1.000
_cell.length_b   1.000
_cell.length_c   1.000
_cell.angle_alpha   90.00
_cell.angle_beta   90.00
_cell.angle_gamma   90.00
#
_symmetry.space_group_name_H-M   'P 1'
#
loop_
_entity.id
_entity.type
_entity.pdbx_description
1 polymer ?
#
loop_
_entity_poly.entity_id
_entity_poly.type
_entity_poly.pdbx_seq_one_letter_code
_entity_poly.pdbx_strand_id
1 'polypeptide(L)'
;MADQPWKQVEPTTAARPGTSRFAAYLKAIFAIVRKDVAAEARSKELVSAMLIFSLLVVLIFNFALELDRAARENVAAGVLWVTFIFAGTLGLNRTFAAEMDRGSFDGLLLAPIDRTAIYFGKMIGAALFMLLVEAIVMPVFSVLYGILLFKPMLLVVVLLGTAGYAGVGTLLASMAVHTRARDVMLPILLFPVTIPVVIAAVKASTGILLAAEWGDVAPWFNLLLVYDTIFIAVAFMVFDYLVEE
;
A
#
# COMPACT_ATOMS: atom_id res chain seq x y z
N MET A 1 3.74 69.21 22.68
CA MET A 1 4.73 68.63 21.76
C MET A 1 5.39 67.49 22.52
N ALA A 2 4.82 66.28 22.47
CA ALA A 2 4.98 65.27 21.40
C ALA A 2 6.43 64.72 21.39
N ASP A 3 6.56 63.40 21.31
CA ASP A 3 7.74 62.63 21.76
C ASP A 3 7.31 61.21 22.11
N GLN A 4 6.58 60.55 21.20
CA GLN A 4 6.12 59.17 21.36
C GLN A 4 7.24 58.15 21.06
N PRO A 5 7.39 57.09 21.88
CA PRO A 5 8.49 56.13 21.78
C PRO A 5 8.20 54.94 20.84
N TRP A 6 7.34 55.09 19.84
CA TRP A 6 6.95 54.01 18.92
C TRP A 6 7.97 53.73 17.80
N LYS A 7 9.27 53.93 18.05
CA LYS A 7 10.30 53.56 17.05
C LYS A 7 10.23 52.06 16.79
N GLN A 8 9.57 51.76 15.67
CA GLN A 8 9.91 50.74 14.70
C GLN A 8 10.05 49.33 15.28
N VAL A 9 8.90 48.69 15.54
CA VAL A 9 8.84 47.24 15.31
C VAL A 9 8.63 47.07 13.81
N GLU A 10 9.74 47.03 13.05
CA GLU A 10 9.68 46.48 11.70
C GLU A 10 9.21 45.02 11.82
N PRO A 11 8.15 44.58 11.12
CA PRO A 11 7.87 43.17 11.00
C PRO A 11 8.90 42.55 10.03
N THR A 12 10.16 42.41 10.45
CA THR A 12 11.17 41.62 9.74
C THR A 12 11.00 40.15 10.09
N THR A 13 9.99 39.52 9.52
CA THR A 13 10.05 38.10 9.18
C THR A 13 9.49 37.95 7.77
N ALA A 14 10.34 38.30 6.81
CA ALA A 14 10.20 37.86 5.43
C ALA A 14 9.93 36.35 5.43
N ALA A 15 8.69 35.98 5.14
CA ALA A 15 8.29 34.61 4.87
C ALA A 15 9.18 34.11 3.72
N ARG A 16 10.04 33.12 4.01
CA ARG A 16 10.89 32.51 2.99
C ARG A 16 10.00 31.87 1.93
N PRO A 17 10.08 32.29 0.66
CA PRO A 17 9.12 31.89 -0.36
C PRO A 17 9.39 30.46 -0.86
N GLY A 18 8.34 29.63 -0.88
CA GLY A 18 8.17 28.51 -1.81
C GLY A 18 8.90 27.19 -1.52
N THR A 19 10.21 27.19 -1.26
CA THR A 19 11.03 25.96 -1.25
C THR A 19 10.92 25.13 0.04
N SER A 20 10.31 25.66 1.10
CA SER A 20 10.17 24.94 2.39
C SER A 20 8.93 24.05 2.48
N ARG A 21 7.85 24.34 1.73
CA ARG A 21 6.59 23.58 1.83
C ARG A 21 6.70 22.17 1.28
N PHE A 22 7.27 22.02 0.09
CA PHE A 22 7.46 20.70 -0.52
C PHE A 22 8.49 19.85 0.26
N ALA A 23 9.58 20.46 0.75
CA ALA A 23 10.55 19.77 1.58
C ALA A 23 9.94 19.34 2.93
N ALA A 24 9.10 20.19 3.54
CA ALA A 24 8.37 19.84 4.77
C ALA A 24 7.36 18.71 4.52
N TYR A 25 6.68 18.72 3.37
CA TYR A 25 5.76 17.68 2.94
C TYR A 25 6.45 16.31 2.81
N LEU A 26 7.55 16.24 2.05
CA LEU A 26 8.34 15.01 1.93
C LEU A 26 8.92 14.56 3.27
N LYS A 27 9.33 15.50 4.12
CA LYS A 27 9.83 15.20 5.47
C LYS A 27 8.72 14.62 6.36
N ALA A 28 7.48 15.09 6.22
CA ALA A 28 6.33 14.55 6.93
C ALA A 28 6.03 13.12 6.49
N ILE A 29 5.96 12.86 5.18
CA ILE A 29 5.79 11.52 4.62
C ILE A 29 6.88 10.57 5.15
N PHE A 30 8.15 10.98 5.04
CA PHE A 30 9.26 10.17 5.52
C PHE A 30 9.23 9.94 7.03
N ALA A 31 8.79 10.94 7.81
CA ALA A 31 8.66 10.80 9.26
C ALA A 31 7.60 9.76 9.64
N ILE A 32 6.48 9.72 8.92
CA ILE A 32 5.40 8.73 9.10
C ILE A 32 5.90 7.33 8.74
N VAL A 33 6.52 7.16 7.57
CA VAL A 33 7.08 5.87 7.15
C VAL A 33 8.13 5.39 8.15
N ARG A 34 9.03 6.27 8.59
CA ARG A 34 10.06 5.93 9.59
C ARG A 34 9.45 5.55 10.94
N LYS A 35 8.37 6.23 11.37
CA LYS A 35 7.61 5.86 12.58
C LYS A 35 7.09 4.44 12.45
N ASP A 36 6.41 4.12 11.35
CA ASP A 36 5.79 2.82 11.13
C ASP A 36 6.85 1.71 11.06
N VAL A 37 7.94 1.92 10.32
CA VAL A 37 9.08 0.98 10.24
C VAL A 37 9.73 0.79 11.61
N ALA A 38 9.94 1.86 12.38
CA ALA A 38 10.53 1.76 13.71
C ALA A 38 9.60 1.08 14.73
N ALA A 39 8.29 1.22 14.57
CA ALA A 39 7.31 0.52 15.37
C ALA A 39 7.34 -0.98 15.07
N GLU A 40 7.31 -1.34 13.78
CA GLU A 40 7.32 -2.73 13.35
C GLU A 40 8.65 -3.43 13.62
N ALA A 41 9.79 -2.73 13.52
CA ALA A 41 11.09 -3.33 13.87
C ALA A 41 11.18 -3.74 15.35
N ARG A 42 10.39 -3.10 16.23
CA ARG A 42 10.33 -3.42 17.67
C ARG A 42 9.35 -4.55 17.98
N SER A 43 8.15 -4.54 17.41
CA SER A 43 7.14 -5.58 17.66
C SER A 43 7.37 -6.83 16.82
N LYS A 44 7.80 -6.67 15.57
CA LYS A 44 7.91 -7.70 14.52
C LYS A 44 6.61 -8.48 14.32
N GLU A 45 5.48 -7.89 14.69
CA GLU A 45 4.22 -8.60 14.78
C GLU A 45 3.48 -8.58 13.44
N LEU A 46 3.51 -7.45 12.73
CA LEU A 46 2.81 -7.26 11.47
C LEU A 46 3.41 -8.15 10.38
N VAL A 47 4.72 -8.02 10.15
CA VAL A 47 5.44 -8.72 9.09
C VAL A 47 5.44 -10.22 9.38
N SER A 48 5.64 -10.64 10.63
CA SER A 48 5.61 -12.06 10.97
C SER A 48 4.24 -12.68 10.72
N ALA A 49 3.15 -12.00 11.06
CA ALA A 49 1.81 -12.52 10.82
C ALA A 49 1.46 -12.58 9.33
N MET A 50 1.79 -11.54 8.57
CA MET A 50 1.62 -11.54 7.11
C MET A 50 2.44 -12.65 6.44
N LEU A 51 3.66 -12.86 6.92
CA LEU A 51 4.57 -13.89 6.39
C LEU A 51 4.09 -15.30 6.72
N ILE A 52 3.74 -15.58 7.98
CA ILE A 52 3.19 -16.90 8.35
C ILE A 52 1.92 -17.18 7.55
N PHE A 53 1.01 -16.22 7.45
CA PHE A 53 -0.23 -16.39 6.70
C PHE A 53 0.01 -16.63 5.21
N SER A 54 0.86 -15.83 4.58
CA SER A 54 1.19 -16.01 3.16
C SER A 54 1.86 -17.35 2.89
N LEU A 55 2.81 -17.77 3.74
CA LEU A 55 3.44 -19.09 3.62
C LEU A 55 2.43 -20.23 3.77
N LEU A 56 1.49 -20.13 4.71
CA LEU A 56 0.41 -21.12 4.84
C LEU A 56 -0.45 -21.19 3.58
N VAL A 57 -0.83 -20.04 2.99
CA VAL A 57 -1.59 -20.01 1.73
C VAL A 57 -0.80 -20.70 0.61
N VAL A 58 0.48 -20.37 0.44
CA VAL A 58 1.33 -20.98 -0.59
C VAL A 58 1.43 -22.50 -0.40
N LEU A 59 1.62 -22.97 0.83
CA LEU A 59 1.70 -24.41 1.15
C LEU A 59 0.38 -25.12 0.87
N ILE A 60 -0.75 -24.55 1.30
CA ILE A 60 -2.09 -25.13 1.08
C ILE A 60 -2.34 -25.30 -0.41
N PHE A 61 -2.08 -24.28 -1.22
CA PHE A 61 -2.25 -24.38 -2.67
C PHE A 61 -1.23 -25.32 -3.31
N ASN A 62 0.00 -25.39 -2.81
CA ASN A 62 1.01 -26.30 -3.33
C ASN A 62 0.57 -27.77 -3.21
N PHE A 63 0.06 -28.17 -2.03
CA PHE A 63 -0.48 -29.51 -1.81
C PHE A 63 -1.78 -29.76 -2.57
N ALA A 64 -2.65 -28.75 -2.69
CA ALA A 64 -3.90 -28.88 -3.44
C ALA A 64 -3.68 -29.10 -4.95
N LEU A 65 -2.57 -28.59 -5.50
CA LEU A 65 -2.23 -28.65 -6.93
C LEU A 65 -1.15 -29.72 -7.24
N GLU A 66 -0.88 -30.64 -6.32
CA GLU A 66 0.25 -31.57 -6.42
C GLU A 66 0.18 -32.49 -7.65
N LEU A 67 -1.03 -32.90 -8.06
CA LEU A 67 -1.23 -33.95 -9.06
C LEU A 67 -1.34 -33.48 -10.52
N ASP A 68 -1.38 -32.17 -10.79
CA ASP A 68 -1.52 -31.64 -12.16
C ASP A 68 -0.55 -30.48 -12.43
N ARG A 69 0.51 -30.77 -13.20
CA ARG A 69 1.52 -29.78 -13.60
C ARG A 69 0.95 -28.69 -14.51
N ALA A 70 0.02 -29.05 -15.41
CA ALA A 70 -0.61 -28.08 -16.29
C ALA A 70 -1.53 -27.14 -15.50
N ALA A 71 -2.29 -27.65 -14.53
CA ALA A 71 -3.06 -26.81 -13.62
C ALA A 71 -2.13 -25.89 -12.80
N ARG A 72 -1.01 -26.41 -12.31
CA ARG A 72 -0.03 -25.63 -11.53
C ARG A 72 0.51 -24.44 -12.32
N GLU A 73 0.94 -24.64 -13.56
CA GLU A 73 1.49 -23.57 -14.41
C GLU A 73 0.44 -22.52 -14.77
N ASN A 74 -0.81 -22.94 -15.03
CA ASN A 74 -1.90 -22.02 -15.39
C ASN A 74 -2.44 -21.20 -14.21
N VAL A 75 -2.44 -21.76 -13.00
CA VAL A 75 -3.04 -21.12 -11.81
C VAL A 75 -1.99 -20.41 -10.93
N ALA A 76 -0.69 -20.63 -11.16
CA ALA A 76 0.41 -20.07 -10.36
C ALA A 76 0.31 -18.55 -10.13
N ALA A 77 0.07 -17.78 -11.19
CA ALA A 77 -0.10 -16.33 -11.07
C ALA A 77 -1.32 -15.95 -10.20
N GLY A 78 -2.42 -16.69 -10.34
CA GLY A 78 -3.61 -16.51 -9.52
C GLY A 78 -3.33 -16.79 -8.05
N VAL A 79 -2.67 -17.90 -7.74
CA VAL A 79 -2.28 -18.24 -6.35
C VAL A 79 -1.38 -17.16 -5.77
N LEU A 80 -0.37 -16.71 -6.52
CA LEU A 80 0.57 -15.69 -6.08
C LEU A 80 -0.15 -14.39 -5.68
N TRP A 81 -1.03 -13.87 -6.54
CA TRP A 81 -1.78 -12.65 -6.26
C TRP A 81 -2.79 -12.84 -5.12
N VAL A 82 -3.47 -13.99 -5.04
CA VAL A 82 -4.33 -14.32 -3.90
C VAL A 82 -3.51 -14.25 -2.61
N THR A 83 -2.33 -14.87 -2.55
CA THR A 83 -1.42 -14.79 -1.40
C THR A 83 -1.07 -13.35 -1.05
N PHE A 84 -0.73 -12.51 -2.03
CA PHE A 84 -0.36 -11.10 -1.82
C PHE A 84 -1.51 -10.26 -1.29
N ILE A 85 -2.70 -10.37 -1.89
CA ILE A 85 -3.90 -9.63 -1.49
C ILE A 85 -4.31 -9.99 -0.06
N PHE A 86 -4.27 -11.29 0.28
CA PHE A 86 -4.62 -11.75 1.62
C PHE A 86 -3.61 -11.28 2.66
N ALA A 87 -2.31 -11.32 2.34
CA ALA A 87 -1.27 -10.76 3.19
C ALA A 87 -1.45 -9.24 3.35
N GLY A 88 -1.71 -8.51 2.26
CA GLY A 88 -1.97 -7.07 2.25
C GLY A 88 -3.21 -6.69 3.07
N THR A 89 -4.31 -7.45 2.94
CA THR A 89 -5.54 -7.25 3.74
C THR A 89 -5.24 -7.37 5.22
N LEU A 90 -4.49 -8.41 5.62
CA LEU A 90 -4.09 -8.62 7.01
C LEU A 90 -3.18 -7.50 7.50
N GLY A 91 -2.24 -7.07 6.65
CA GLY A 91 -1.31 -5.97 6.93
C GLY A 91 -2.02 -4.64 7.16
N LEU A 92 -2.95 -4.28 6.28
CA LEU A 92 -3.74 -3.05 6.40
C LEU A 92 -4.60 -3.07 7.67
N ASN A 93 -5.34 -4.14 7.91
CA ASN A 93 -6.18 -4.26 9.11
C ASN A 93 -5.36 -4.09 10.40
N ARG A 94 -4.22 -4.78 10.52
CA ARG A 94 -3.40 -4.70 11.74
C ARG A 94 -2.70 -3.36 11.91
N THR A 95 -2.24 -2.75 10.82
CA THR A 95 -1.57 -1.45 10.88
C THR A 95 -2.52 -0.38 11.39
N PHE A 96 -3.74 -0.30 10.84
CA PHE A 96 -4.74 0.67 11.27
C PHE A 96 -5.30 0.35 12.66
N ALA A 97 -5.47 -0.94 13.00
CA ALA A 97 -5.90 -1.33 14.33
C ALA A 97 -4.93 -0.87 15.43
N ALA A 98 -3.64 -1.17 15.25
CA ALA A 98 -2.60 -0.78 16.19
C ALA A 98 -2.48 0.74 16.36
N GLU A 99 -2.84 1.50 15.34
CA GLU A 99 -2.70 2.95 15.35
C GLU A 99 -3.83 3.64 16.13
N MET A 100 -5.04 3.11 16.04
CA MET A 100 -6.19 3.53 16.83
C MET A 100 -6.09 3.12 18.30
N ASP A 101 -5.64 1.90 18.59
CA ASP A 101 -5.47 1.44 19.98
C ASP A 101 -4.50 2.33 20.76
N ARG A 102 -3.60 3.01 20.05
CA ARG A 102 -2.61 3.96 20.60
C ARG A 102 -3.09 5.42 20.57
N GLY A 103 -4.28 5.72 20.06
CA GLY A 103 -4.77 7.09 19.82
C GLY A 103 -3.87 7.91 18.87
N SER A 104 -3.00 7.23 18.13
CA SER A 104 -1.93 7.87 17.37
C SER A 104 -2.38 8.37 16.00
N PHE A 105 -3.54 7.91 15.52
CA PHE A 105 -4.21 8.47 14.36
C PHE A 105 -4.77 9.86 14.67
N ASP A 106 -5.52 10.02 15.77
CA ASP A 106 -6.03 11.32 16.22
C ASP A 106 -4.90 12.33 16.48
N GLY A 107 -3.80 11.88 17.09
CA GLY A 107 -2.61 12.71 17.29
C GLY A 107 -1.95 13.16 15.98
N LEU A 108 -2.08 12.39 14.89
CA LEU A 108 -1.56 12.75 13.57
C LEU A 108 -2.48 13.77 12.87
N LEU A 109 -3.80 13.69 13.10
CA LEU A 109 -4.78 14.66 12.60
C LEU A 109 -4.65 16.04 13.26
N LEU A 110 -4.17 16.07 14.51
CA LEU A 110 -3.88 17.32 15.24
C LEU A 110 -2.54 17.95 14.87
N ALA A 111 -1.66 17.24 14.16
CA ALA A 111 -0.37 17.77 13.75
C ALA A 111 -0.54 18.80 12.62
N PRO A 112 0.26 19.88 12.59
CA PRO A 112 0.21 20.91 11.54
C PRO A 112 0.89 20.41 10.25
N ILE A 113 0.39 19.30 9.70
CA ILE A 113 0.85 18.70 8.44
C ILE A 113 -0.33 18.61 7.46
N ASP A 114 0.00 18.61 6.18
CA ASP A 114 -0.97 18.39 5.12
C ASP A 114 -1.56 16.97 5.26
N ARG A 115 -2.89 16.84 5.17
CA ARG A 115 -3.57 15.55 5.35
C ARG A 115 -3.22 14.60 4.22
N THR A 116 -3.04 15.08 3.01
CA THR A 116 -2.55 14.24 1.90
C THR A 116 -1.17 13.64 2.20
N ALA A 117 -0.31 14.32 2.98
CA ALA A 117 0.97 13.76 3.42
C ALA A 117 0.80 12.55 4.35
N ILE A 118 -0.28 12.54 5.16
CA ILE A 118 -0.65 11.41 6.00
C ILE A 118 -1.03 10.21 5.13
N TYR A 119 -1.88 10.44 4.13
CA TYR A 119 -2.29 9.42 3.17
C TYR A 119 -1.08 8.78 2.49
N PHE A 120 -0.20 9.57 1.85
CA PHE A 120 0.95 9.01 1.15
C PHE A 120 1.95 8.34 2.10
N GLY A 121 2.16 8.89 3.30
CA GLY A 121 2.98 8.25 4.33
C GLY A 121 2.46 6.86 4.69
N LYS A 122 1.14 6.73 4.89
CA LYS A 122 0.48 5.46 5.22
C LYS A 122 0.48 4.48 4.06
N MET A 123 0.18 4.96 2.86
CA MET A 123 0.20 4.16 1.64
C MET A 123 1.60 3.58 1.38
N ILE A 124 2.64 4.41 1.50
CA ILE A 124 4.04 3.97 1.32
C ILE A 124 4.43 2.98 2.43
N GLY A 125 4.03 3.21 3.67
CA GLY A 125 4.26 2.27 4.77
C GLY A 125 3.62 0.90 4.51
N ALA A 126 2.34 0.90 4.13
CA ALA A 126 1.60 -0.33 3.79
C ALA A 126 2.23 -1.06 2.60
N ALA A 127 2.55 -0.33 1.52
CA ALA A 127 3.22 -0.89 0.35
C ALA A 127 4.60 -1.46 0.70
N LEU A 128 5.38 -0.79 1.56
CA LEU A 128 6.70 -1.25 1.98
C LEU A 128 6.63 -2.59 2.75
N PHE A 129 5.71 -2.71 3.70
CA PHE A 129 5.55 -3.97 4.45
C PHE A 129 5.02 -5.10 3.57
N MET A 130 4.11 -4.78 2.66
CA MET A 130 3.62 -5.73 1.66
C MET A 130 4.75 -6.20 0.74
N LEU A 131 5.54 -5.29 0.18
CA LEU A 131 6.71 -5.60 -0.65
C LEU A 131 7.77 -6.42 0.09
N LEU A 132 7.97 -6.16 1.39
CA LEU A 132 8.90 -6.95 2.22
C LEU A 132 8.44 -8.41 2.32
N VAL A 133 7.14 -8.64 2.51
CA VAL A 133 6.56 -9.99 2.54
C VAL A 133 6.63 -10.63 1.16
N GLU A 134 6.27 -9.90 0.10
CA GLU A 134 6.34 -10.36 -1.30
C GLU A 134 7.76 -10.77 -1.70
N ALA A 135 8.77 -10.01 -1.27
CA ALA A 135 10.17 -10.31 -1.52
C ALA A 135 10.63 -11.63 -0.89
N ILE A 136 9.97 -12.09 0.17
CA ILE A 136 10.24 -13.40 0.81
C ILE A 136 9.37 -14.49 0.19
N VAL A 137 8.09 -14.19 -0.06
CA VAL A 137 7.12 -15.14 -0.62
C VAL A 137 7.50 -15.53 -2.05
N MET A 138 7.97 -14.60 -2.89
CA MET A 138 8.37 -14.90 -4.27
C MET A 138 9.45 -15.99 -4.39
N PRO A 139 10.60 -15.92 -3.67
CA PRO A 139 11.57 -17.00 -3.69
C PRO A 139 11.00 -18.33 -3.20
N VAL A 140 10.22 -18.32 -2.11
CA VAL A 140 9.61 -19.55 -1.57
C VAL A 140 8.65 -20.17 -2.59
N PHE A 141 7.80 -19.34 -3.20
CA PHE A 141 6.88 -19.77 -4.25
C PHE A 141 7.65 -20.33 -5.45
N SER A 142 8.71 -19.65 -5.88
CA SER A 142 9.56 -20.09 -7.00
C SER A 142 10.15 -21.47 -6.77
N VAL A 143 10.63 -21.75 -5.55
CA VAL A 143 11.17 -23.07 -5.17
C VAL A 143 10.07 -24.13 -5.10
N LEU A 144 8.93 -23.84 -4.48
CA LEU A 144 7.84 -24.81 -4.29
C LEU A 144 7.11 -25.17 -5.59
N TYR A 145 6.94 -24.20 -6.50
CA TYR A 145 6.23 -24.39 -7.76
C TYR A 145 7.17 -24.75 -8.92
N GLY A 146 8.49 -24.56 -8.76
CA GLY A 146 9.47 -24.81 -9.81
C GLY A 146 9.40 -23.80 -10.97
N ILE A 147 8.90 -22.58 -10.72
CA ILE A 147 8.70 -21.53 -11.72
C ILE A 147 9.62 -20.35 -11.39
N LEU A 148 10.35 -19.84 -12.39
CA LEU A 148 11.20 -18.66 -12.21
C LEU A 148 10.35 -17.37 -12.20
N LEU A 149 10.14 -16.82 -11.01
CA LEU A 149 9.38 -15.57 -10.81
C LEU A 149 10.22 -14.29 -10.94
N PHE A 150 11.56 -14.39 -10.97
CA PHE A 150 12.45 -13.23 -10.98
C PHE A 150 12.63 -12.61 -12.38
N LYS A 151 11.53 -12.38 -13.11
CA LYS A 151 11.52 -11.66 -14.38
C LYS A 151 11.36 -10.16 -14.11
N PRO A 152 12.16 -9.26 -14.72
CA PRO A 152 12.06 -7.82 -14.49
C PRO A 152 10.65 -7.26 -14.71
N MET A 153 9.97 -7.73 -15.77
CA MET A 153 8.61 -7.31 -16.06
C MET A 153 7.61 -7.74 -14.98
N LEU A 154 7.81 -8.93 -14.39
CA LEU A 154 6.96 -9.40 -13.30
C LEU A 154 7.15 -8.54 -12.05
N LEU A 155 8.38 -8.15 -11.74
CA LEU A 155 8.66 -7.25 -10.62
C LEU A 155 7.96 -5.90 -10.78
N VAL A 156 7.89 -5.36 -12.00
CA VAL A 156 7.13 -4.12 -12.26
C VAL A 156 5.63 -4.34 -12.05
N VAL A 157 5.08 -5.46 -12.51
CA VAL A 157 3.66 -5.81 -12.29
C VAL A 157 3.36 -5.97 -10.79
N VAL A 158 4.26 -6.59 -10.03
CA VAL A 158 4.16 -6.69 -8.56
C VAL A 158 4.18 -5.29 -7.93
N LEU A 159 5.14 -4.44 -8.30
CA LEU A 159 5.22 -3.07 -7.78
C LEU A 159 3.95 -2.24 -8.05
N LEU A 160 3.41 -2.32 -9.27
CA LEU A 160 2.19 -1.61 -9.66
C LEU A 160 0.97 -2.18 -8.92
N GLY A 161 0.78 -3.50 -8.94
CA GLY A 161 -0.35 -4.11 -8.24
C GLY A 161 -0.32 -3.85 -6.74
N THR A 162 0.86 -3.86 -6.12
CA THR A 162 1.04 -3.54 -4.69
C THR A 162 0.79 -2.05 -4.42
N ALA A 163 1.20 -1.14 -5.31
CA ALA A 163 0.91 0.28 -5.20
C ALA A 163 -0.59 0.56 -5.31
N GLY A 164 -1.28 0.01 -6.31
CA GLY A 164 -2.74 0.13 -6.48
C GLY A 164 -3.50 -0.45 -5.31
N TYR A 165 -3.09 -1.64 -4.83
CA TYR A 165 -3.71 -2.29 -3.69
C TYR A 165 -3.51 -1.49 -2.39
N ALA A 166 -2.28 -1.04 -2.11
CA ALA A 166 -1.97 -0.24 -0.92
C ALA A 166 -2.66 1.13 -0.97
N GLY A 167 -2.78 1.75 -2.15
CA GLY A 167 -3.45 3.03 -2.35
C GLY A 167 -4.93 2.97 -2.00
N VAL A 168 -5.65 2.01 -2.57
CA VAL A 168 -7.08 1.79 -2.27
C VAL A 168 -7.27 1.31 -0.84
N GLY A 169 -6.43 0.39 -0.39
CA GLY A 169 -6.45 -0.15 0.97
C GLY A 169 -6.30 0.93 2.02
N THR A 170 -5.36 1.86 1.84
CA THR A 170 -5.12 2.97 2.76
C THR A 170 -6.29 3.94 2.76
N LEU A 171 -6.86 4.26 1.59
CA LEU A 171 -8.03 5.12 1.48
C LEU A 171 -9.21 4.54 2.24
N LEU A 172 -9.60 3.31 1.94
CA LEU A 172 -10.73 2.64 2.58
C LEU A 172 -10.49 2.39 4.07
N ALA A 173 -9.27 2.05 4.46
CA ALA A 173 -8.93 1.84 5.86
C ALA A 173 -9.06 3.14 6.66
N SER A 174 -8.66 4.29 6.08
CA SER A 174 -8.84 5.60 6.71
C SER A 174 -10.32 5.96 6.92
N MET A 175 -11.19 5.63 5.96
CA MET A 175 -12.64 5.82 6.11
C MET A 175 -13.24 4.92 7.20
N ALA A 176 -12.70 3.71 7.35
CA ALA A 176 -13.22 2.73 8.29
C ALA A 176 -12.80 2.99 9.75
N VAL A 177 -11.83 3.89 10.01
CA VAL A 177 -11.27 4.21 11.34
C VAL A 177 -12.38 4.48 12.37
N HIS A 178 -13.41 5.26 12.02
CA HIS A 178 -14.46 5.64 12.98
C HIS A 178 -15.62 4.64 13.08
N THR A 179 -15.55 3.48 12.40
CA THR A 179 -16.67 2.54 12.37
C THR A 179 -16.48 1.34 13.30
N ARG A 180 -17.52 0.98 14.08
CA ARG A 180 -17.48 -0.13 15.05
C ARG A 180 -17.20 -1.52 14.44
N ALA A 181 -17.42 -1.70 13.14
CA ALA A 181 -17.23 -2.96 12.42
C ALA A 181 -16.10 -2.89 11.37
N ARG A 182 -15.08 -2.06 11.60
CA ARG A 182 -14.00 -1.80 10.62
C ARG A 182 -13.30 -3.05 10.11
N ASP A 183 -13.05 -4.03 10.99
CA ASP A 183 -12.30 -5.26 10.65
C ASP A 183 -13.05 -6.12 9.63
N VAL A 184 -14.37 -5.91 9.54
CA VAL A 184 -15.27 -6.58 8.58
C VAL A 184 -15.55 -5.66 7.39
N MET A 185 -15.71 -4.35 7.61
CA MET A 185 -15.99 -3.38 6.55
C MET A 185 -14.84 -3.20 5.57
N LEU A 186 -13.60 -3.15 6.07
CA LEU A 186 -12.44 -2.92 5.20
C LEU A 186 -12.35 -4.03 4.13
N PRO A 187 -12.34 -5.33 4.45
CA PRO A 187 -12.35 -6.37 3.42
C PRO A 187 -13.58 -6.30 2.50
N ILE A 188 -14.78 -6.08 3.06
CA ILE A 188 -16.04 -6.05 2.28
C ILE A 188 -16.00 -4.96 1.20
N LEU A 189 -15.39 -3.81 1.49
CA LEU A 189 -15.26 -2.72 0.52
C LEU A 189 -14.00 -2.87 -0.35
N LEU A 190 -12.90 -3.37 0.23
CA LEU A 190 -11.62 -3.47 -0.43
C LEU A 190 -11.63 -4.48 -1.58
N PHE A 191 -12.22 -5.66 -1.38
CA PHE A 191 -12.23 -6.68 -2.42
C PHE A 191 -12.96 -6.24 -3.69
N PRO A 192 -14.22 -5.76 -3.65
CA PRO A 192 -14.91 -5.29 -4.84
C PRO A 192 -14.17 -4.20 -5.61
N VAL A 193 -13.57 -3.25 -4.87
CA VAL A 193 -12.84 -2.12 -5.47
C VAL A 193 -11.51 -2.57 -6.07
N THR A 194 -10.84 -3.56 -5.47
CA THR A 194 -9.55 -4.07 -5.95
C THR A 194 -9.67 -5.14 -7.03
N ILE A 195 -10.85 -5.71 -7.31
CA ILE A 195 -11.03 -6.70 -8.38
C ILE A 195 -10.39 -6.29 -9.72
N PRO A 196 -10.56 -5.05 -10.23
CA PRO A 196 -9.96 -4.65 -11.50
C PRO A 196 -8.43 -4.72 -11.50
N VAL A 197 -7.77 -4.21 -10.44
CA VAL A 197 -6.31 -4.27 -10.31
C VAL A 197 -5.84 -5.71 -10.14
N VAL A 198 -6.58 -6.53 -9.40
CA VAL A 198 -6.26 -7.95 -9.19
C VAL A 198 -6.35 -8.74 -10.50
N ILE A 199 -7.42 -8.54 -11.28
CA ILE A 199 -7.56 -9.19 -12.60
C ILE A 199 -6.41 -8.76 -13.52
N ALA A 200 -6.12 -7.46 -13.58
CA ALA A 200 -5.05 -6.93 -14.41
C ALA A 200 -3.68 -7.52 -14.02
N ALA A 201 -3.41 -7.59 -12.72
CA ALA A 201 -2.16 -8.11 -12.18
C ALA A 201 -2.01 -9.61 -12.45
N VAL A 202 -3.06 -10.41 -12.19
CA VAL A 202 -3.07 -11.85 -12.49
C VAL A 202 -2.85 -12.09 -13.98
N LYS A 203 -3.59 -11.41 -14.86
CA LYS A 203 -3.49 -11.59 -16.32
C LYS A 203 -2.14 -11.17 -16.87
N ALA A 204 -1.62 -10.02 -16.43
CA ALA A 204 -0.27 -9.57 -16.81
C ALA A 204 0.81 -10.56 -16.32
N SER A 205 0.72 -11.03 -15.07
CA SER A 205 1.64 -12.04 -14.54
C SER A 205 1.55 -13.35 -15.30
N THR A 206 0.35 -13.87 -15.59
CA THR A 206 0.17 -15.09 -16.37
C THR A 206 0.82 -14.96 -17.75
N GLY A 207 0.57 -13.86 -18.48
CA GLY A 207 1.18 -13.63 -19.79
C GLY A 207 2.72 -13.59 -19.73
N ILE A 208 3.28 -12.95 -18.69
CA ILE A 208 4.74 -12.91 -18.48
C ILE A 208 5.31 -14.30 -18.13
N LEU A 209 4.60 -15.11 -17.34
CA LEU A 209 5.05 -16.46 -16.97
C LEU A 209 5.00 -17.40 -18.17
N LEU A 210 3.93 -17.35 -18.96
CA LEU A 210 3.74 -18.15 -20.18
C LEU A 210 4.53 -17.62 -21.39
N ALA A 211 5.30 -16.54 -21.23
CA ALA A 211 6.05 -15.89 -22.31
C ALA A 211 5.18 -15.51 -23.52
N ALA A 212 3.97 -15.03 -23.24
CA ALA A 212 3.05 -14.50 -24.25
C ALA A 212 3.63 -13.25 -24.94
N GLU A 213 3.09 -12.93 -26.11
CA GLU A 213 3.48 -11.73 -26.85
C GLU A 213 3.12 -10.46 -26.07
N TRP A 214 3.90 -9.40 -26.28
CA TRP A 214 3.66 -8.12 -25.60
C TRP A 214 2.27 -7.54 -25.91
N GLY A 215 1.73 -7.82 -27.11
CA GLY A 215 0.37 -7.41 -27.49
C GLY A 215 -0.71 -7.93 -26.54
N ASP A 216 -0.51 -9.11 -25.95
CA ASP A 216 -1.46 -9.72 -25.02
C ASP A 216 -1.26 -9.24 -23.57
N VAL A 217 -0.03 -8.87 -23.20
CA VAL A 217 0.32 -8.39 -21.86
C VAL A 217 0.05 -6.89 -21.68
N ALA A 218 0.28 -6.10 -22.73
CA ALA A 218 0.19 -4.64 -22.70
C ALA A 218 -1.16 -4.08 -22.24
N PRO A 219 -2.34 -4.62 -22.64
CA PRO A 219 -3.62 -4.12 -22.17
C PRO A 219 -3.78 -4.23 -20.66
N TRP A 220 -3.34 -5.35 -20.07
CA TRP A 220 -3.41 -5.58 -18.62
C TRP A 220 -2.42 -4.71 -17.87
N PHE A 221 -1.22 -4.51 -18.42
CA PHE A 221 -0.24 -3.59 -17.88
C PHE A 221 -0.74 -2.14 -17.89
N ASN A 222 -1.36 -1.70 -18.99
CA ASN A 222 -1.97 -0.38 -19.10
C ASN A 222 -3.14 -0.22 -18.12
N LEU A 223 -3.93 -1.27 -17.91
CA LEU A 223 -5.01 -1.25 -16.93
C LEU A 223 -4.47 -1.03 -15.50
N LEU A 224 -3.34 -1.64 -15.12
CA LEU A 224 -2.67 -1.37 -13.84
C LEU A 224 -2.27 0.10 -13.72
N LEU A 225 -1.58 0.64 -14.73
CA LEU A 225 -1.13 2.03 -14.73
C LEU A 225 -2.30 3.02 -14.64
N VAL A 226 -3.36 2.80 -15.41
CA VAL A 226 -4.55 3.64 -15.41
C VAL A 226 -5.26 3.56 -14.07
N TYR A 227 -5.42 2.35 -13.52
CA TYR A 227 -6.02 2.14 -12.21
C TYR A 227 -5.25 2.89 -11.12
N ASP A 228 -3.93 2.71 -11.03
CA ASP A 228 -3.08 3.36 -10.03
C ASP A 228 -3.17 4.88 -10.15
N THR A 229 -3.10 5.40 -11.38
CA THR A 229 -3.20 6.85 -11.64
C THR A 229 -4.54 7.40 -11.19
N ILE A 230 -5.65 6.72 -11.54
CA ILE A 230 -7.00 7.14 -11.15
C ILE A 230 -7.14 7.10 -9.63
N PHE A 231 -6.76 6.00 -8.97
CA PHE A 231 -6.96 5.87 -7.53
C PHE A 231 -6.06 6.78 -6.71
N ILE A 232 -4.82 7.03 -7.14
CA ILE A 232 -3.97 8.04 -6.51
C ILE A 232 -4.58 9.44 -6.66
N ALA A 233 -5.12 9.78 -7.84
CA ALA A 233 -5.79 11.05 -8.06
C ALA A 233 -7.06 11.20 -7.22
N VAL A 234 -7.90 10.16 -7.16
CA VAL A 234 -9.10 10.12 -6.33
C VAL A 234 -8.73 10.24 -4.86
N ALA A 235 -7.74 9.49 -4.39
CA ALA A 235 -7.29 9.57 -3.01
C ALA A 235 -6.76 10.96 -2.66
N PHE A 236 -5.98 11.58 -3.54
CA PHE A 236 -5.52 12.94 -3.35
C PHE A 236 -6.67 13.95 -3.22
N MET A 237 -7.73 13.81 -4.02
CA MET A 237 -8.89 14.72 -3.99
C MET A 237 -9.82 14.47 -2.80
N VAL A 238 -10.00 13.20 -2.41
CA VAL A 238 -11.03 12.79 -1.45
C VAL A 238 -10.51 12.78 -0.01
N PHE A 239 -9.21 12.55 0.20
CA PHE A 239 -8.66 12.34 1.54
C PHE A 239 -8.85 13.54 2.47
N ASP A 240 -8.75 14.76 1.96
CA ASP A 240 -8.95 15.96 2.78
C ASP A 240 -10.36 15.99 3.37
N TYR A 241 -11.38 15.71 2.56
CA TYR A 241 -12.79 15.66 2.97
C TYR A 241 -13.06 14.53 3.98
N LEU A 242 -12.49 13.34 3.76
CA LEU A 242 -12.69 12.18 4.62
C LEU A 242 -12.21 12.39 6.06
N VAL A 243 -11.23 13.26 6.24
CA VAL A 243 -10.61 13.53 7.54
C VAL A 243 -11.27 14.74 8.23
N GLU A 244 -12.15 15.49 7.54
CA GLU A 244 -12.91 16.60 8.14
C GLU A 244 -14.17 16.15 8.89
N GLU A 245 -14.69 14.96 8.57
CA GLU A 245 -15.86 14.33 9.23
C GLU A 245 -15.49 13.56 10.50
#